data_AF-A0A091FRD4-F1
#
_entry.id   AF-A0A091FRD4-F1
#
_cell.length_a   1.000
_cell.length_b   1.000
_cell.length_c   1.000
_cell.angle_alpha   90.00
_cell.angle_beta   90.00
_cell.angle_gamma   90.00
#
_symmetry.space_group_name_H-M   'P 1'
#
loop_
_entity.id
_entity.type
_entity.pdbx_description
1 polymer ?
#
loop_
_entity_poly.entity_id
_entity_poly.type
_entity_poly.pdbx_seq_one_letter_code
_entity_poly.pdbx_strand_id
1 'polypeptide(L)'
;EAQLCGFLWRKRWLGQWSKQLFIIREHALLCFRCATDPQPVLELDLRGCHVAYKAKHGKKMPHTLKVMGTAGEVLVIGFQSRQQTEDWRKV
;
A
#
# COMPACT_ATOMS: atom_id res chain seq x y z
N GLU A 1 4.50 17.74 -5.21
CA GLU A 1 4.19 16.77 -6.27
C GLU A 1 4.25 15.36 -5.68
N ALA A 2 3.47 14.40 -6.19
CA ALA A 2 3.51 13.02 -5.69
C ALA A 2 4.71 12.26 -6.30
N GLN A 3 5.44 11.52 -5.49
CA GLN A 3 6.58 10.70 -5.95
C GLN A 3 6.10 9.40 -6.60
N LEU A 4 4.96 8.88 -6.15
CA LEU A 4 4.34 7.68 -6.73
C LEU A 4 2.83 7.74 -6.52
N CYS A 5 2.06 7.31 -7.51
CA CYS A 5 0.60 7.29 -7.45
C CYS A 5 0.06 6.09 -8.20
N GLY A 6 -0.94 5.40 -7.65
CA GLY A 6 -1.55 4.27 -8.34
C GLY A 6 -2.68 3.62 -7.59
N PHE A 7 -3.58 2.98 -8.34
CA PHE A 7 -4.62 2.15 -7.76
C PHE A 7 -4.08 0.76 -7.42
N LEU A 8 -4.06 0.44 -6.13
CA LEU A 8 -3.57 -0.84 -5.59
C LEU A 8 -4.62 -1.51 -4.72
N TRP A 9 -4.34 -2.74 -4.29
CA TRP A 9 -5.25 -3.50 -3.43
C TRP A 9 -4.87 -3.41 -1.97
N ARG A 10 -5.75 -2.90 -1.11
CA ARG A 10 -5.60 -2.99 0.35
C ARG A 10 -6.25 -4.26 0.88
N LYS A 11 -5.56 -5.00 1.74
CA LYS A 11 -6.15 -6.11 2.49
C LYS A 11 -6.96 -5.58 3.67
N ARG A 12 -8.20 -6.03 3.81
CA ARG A 12 -9.06 -5.81 4.98
C ARG A 12 -8.85 -6.91 6.02
N TRP A 13 -9.33 -6.67 7.24
CA TRP A 13 -9.24 -7.60 8.37
C TRP A 13 -9.80 -9.01 8.08
N LEU A 14 -10.89 -9.12 7.32
CA LEU A 14 -11.48 -10.41 6.89
C LEU A 14 -10.77 -11.05 5.69
N GLY A 15 -9.58 -10.58 5.31
CA GLY A 15 -8.82 -11.09 4.17
C GLY A 15 -9.34 -10.68 2.79
N GLN A 16 -10.41 -9.89 2.74
CA GLN A 16 -10.93 -9.27 1.52
C GLN A 16 -9.96 -8.20 0.98
N TRP A 17 -10.01 -7.98 -0.33
CA TRP A 17 -9.19 -6.97 -1.01
C TRP A 17 -10.07 -5.85 -1.55
N SER A 18 -9.61 -4.61 -1.44
CA SER A 18 -10.29 -3.46 -2.03
C SER A 18 -9.32 -2.62 -2.83
N LYS A 19 -9.71 -2.29 -4.05
CA LYS A 19 -8.95 -1.37 -4.90
C LYS A 19 -9.13 0.04 -4.34
N GLN A 20 -8.02 0.70 -4.08
CA GLN A 20 -7.95 2.04 -3.50
C GLN A 20 -6.83 2.82 -4.19
N LEU A 21 -6.93 4.15 -4.14
CA LEU A 21 -5.86 5.01 -4.64
C LEU A 21 -4.81 5.16 -3.54
N PHE A 22 -3.55 4.89 -3.89
CA PHE A 22 -2.40 5.14 -3.04
C PHE A 22 -1.55 6.24 -3.65
N ILE A 23 -1.05 7.13 -2.81
CA ILE A 23 -0.18 8.24 -3.20
C ILE A 23 0.94 8.32 -2.19
N ILE A 24 2.19 8.37 -2.66
CA ILE A 24 3.34 8.75 -1.85
C ILE A 24 3.64 10.22 -2.11
N ARG A 25 3.65 11.01 -1.05
CA ARG A 25 4.01 12.43 -1.08
C ARG A 25 4.96 12.72 0.08
N GLU A 26 6.15 13.19 -0.26
CA GLU A 26 7.22 13.52 0.71
C GLU A 26 7.62 12.29 1.53
N HIS A 27 7.07 12.15 2.75
CA HIS A 27 7.29 11.00 3.62
C HIS A 27 5.99 10.30 4.00
N ALA A 28 4.87 10.68 3.39
CA ALA A 28 3.56 10.12 3.72
C ALA A 28 3.05 9.18 2.62
N LEU A 29 2.60 8.00 3.02
CA LEU A 29 1.75 7.13 2.23
C LEU A 29 0.29 7.45 2.53
N LEU A 30 -0.40 8.01 1.55
CA LEU A 30 -1.81 8.34 1.59
C LEU A 30 -2.62 7.25 0.89
N CYS A 31 -3.80 6.94 1.42
CA CYS A 31 -4.75 6.02 0.81
C CYS A 31 -6.15 6.63 0.78
N PHE A 32 -6.77 6.69 -0.40
CA PHE A 32 -8.11 7.22 -0.65
C PHE A 32 -9.03 6.08 -1.12
N ARG A 33 -10.35 6.19 -0.90
CA ARG A 33 -11.27 5.16 -1.45
C ARG A 33 -11.36 5.27 -2.97
N CYS A 34 -11.38 6.50 -3.49
CA CYS A 34 -11.34 6.80 -4.91
C CYS A 34 -10.61 8.15 -5.16
N ALA A 35 -10.40 8.50 -6.44
CA ALA A 35 -9.68 9.71 -6.83
C ALA A 35 -10.43 11.02 -6.54
N THR A 36 -11.74 10.97 -6.34
CA THR A 36 -12.58 12.15 -6.05
C THR A 36 -12.71 12.44 -4.56
N ASP A 37 -12.23 11.56 -3.68
CA ASP A 37 -12.29 11.77 -2.24
C ASP A 37 -11.38 12.94 -1.84
N PRO A 38 -11.86 13.93 -1.07
CA PRO A 38 -11.08 15.11 -0.71
C PRO A 38 -10.04 14.84 0.39
N GLN A 39 -10.19 13.76 1.14
CA GLN A 39 -9.31 13.39 2.26
C GLN A 39 -8.97 11.90 2.22
N PRO A 40 -7.75 11.53 2.64
CA PRO A 40 -7.36 10.14 2.72
C PRO A 40 -8.11 9.41 3.85
N VAL A 41 -8.38 8.13 3.66
CA VAL A 41 -8.88 7.23 4.72
C VAL A 41 -7.75 6.60 5.54
N LEU A 42 -6.50 6.82 5.14
CA LEU A 42 -5.30 6.48 5.89
C LEU A 42 -4.17 7.39 5.41
N GLU A 43 -3.44 7.93 6.36
CA GLU A 43 -2.17 8.62 6.16
C GLU A 43 -1.15 7.96 7.10
N LEU A 44 -0.02 7.53 6.54
CA LEU A 44 1.02 6.83 7.28
C LEU A 44 2.37 7.51 7.00
N ASP A 45 3.07 7.91 8.05
CA ASP A 45 4.46 8.37 7.93
C ASP A 45 5.36 7.17 7.65
N LEU A 46 6.03 7.20 6.50
CA LEU A 46 6.94 6.15 6.05
C LEU A 46 8.26 6.16 6.81
N ARG A 47 8.60 7.24 7.52
CA ARG A 47 9.83 7.30 8.32
C ARG A 47 9.75 6.33 9.48
N GLY A 48 10.72 5.42 9.52
CA GLY A 48 10.76 4.34 10.53
C GLY A 48 9.76 3.21 10.28
N CYS A 49 8.99 3.24 9.19
CA CYS A 49 8.17 2.11 8.80
C CYS A 49 9.05 0.90 8.42
N HIS A 50 8.60 -0.29 8.81
CA HIS A 50 9.18 -1.54 8.34
C HIS A 50 8.35 -2.10 7.18
N VAL A 51 9.00 -2.36 6.04
CA VAL A 51 8.36 -2.91 4.84
C VAL A 51 8.85 -4.33 4.56
N ALA A 52 7.93 -5.29 4.54
CA ALA A 52 8.21 -6.69 4.23
C ALA A 52 7.49 -7.13 2.95
N TYR A 53 8.26 -7.62 1.97
CA TYR A 53 7.72 -8.22 0.75
C TYR A 53 7.45 -9.72 0.93
N LYS A 54 6.31 -10.20 0.42
CA LYS A 54 5.98 -11.63 0.32
C LYS A 54 5.41 -11.96 -1.06
N ALA A 55 5.89 -13.05 -1.64
CA ALA A 55 5.36 -13.67 -2.86
C ALA A 55 4.68 -15.00 -2.52
N LYS A 56 3.50 -15.25 -3.08
CA LYS A 56 2.74 -16.51 -2.91
C LYS A 56 2.03 -16.88 -4.21
N HIS A 57 2.41 -18.01 -4.80
CA HIS A 57 1.73 -18.54 -5.98
C HIS A 57 0.29 -18.96 -5.66
N GLY A 58 -0.60 -18.88 -6.65
CA GLY A 58 -2.01 -19.32 -6.54
C GLY A 58 -2.90 -18.47 -5.64
N LYS A 59 -2.44 -17.32 -5.14
CA LYS A 59 -3.28 -16.36 -4.40
C LYS A 59 -3.81 -15.28 -5.32
N LYS A 60 -5.00 -14.75 -4.98
CA LYS A 60 -5.63 -13.62 -5.69
C LYS A 60 -4.65 -12.45 -5.88
N MET A 61 -3.91 -12.11 -4.82
CA MET A 61 -2.81 -11.16 -4.84
C MET A 61 -1.49 -11.93 -4.60
N PRO A 62 -0.74 -12.25 -5.66
CA PRO A 62 0.47 -13.07 -5.55
C PRO A 62 1.65 -12.32 -4.93
N HIS A 63 1.68 -10.99 -5.00
CA HIS A 63 2.73 -10.16 -4.44
C HIS A 63 2.14 -9.19 -3.42
N THR A 64 2.77 -9.09 -2.24
CA THR A 64 2.27 -8.23 -1.16
C THR A 64 3.40 -7.49 -0.45
N LEU A 65 3.15 -6.22 -0.11
CA LEU A 65 3.96 -5.46 0.85
C LEU A 65 3.18 -5.35 2.15
N LYS A 66 3.79 -5.75 3.26
CA LYS A 66 3.31 -5.45 4.61
C LYS A 66 4.11 -4.27 5.13
N VAL A 67 3.44 -3.15 5.36
CA VAL A 67 4.00 -1.95 5.97
C VAL A 67 3.57 -1.92 7.44
N MET A 68 4.53 -1.78 8.34
CA MET A 68 4.31 -1.69 9.78
C MET A 68 4.77 -0.32 10.25
N GLY A 69 3.81 0.49 10.71
CA GLY A 69 4.03 1.82 11.26
C GLY A 69 4.67 1.79 12.63
N THR A 70 5.17 2.94 13.06
CA THR A 70 5.84 3.10 14.36
C THR A 70 4.86 3.15 15.54
N ALA A 71 3.57 3.45 15.29
CA ALA A 71 2.50 3.44 16.29
C ALA A 71 1.66 2.15 16.25
N GLY A 72 2.15 1.10 15.59
CA GLY A 72 1.51 -0.21 15.53
C GLY A 72 0.54 -0.40 14.37
N GLU A 73 0.45 0.56 13.44
CA GLU A 73 -0.34 0.42 12.22
C GLU A 73 0.18 -0.75 11.37
N VAL A 74 -0.75 -1.53 10.81
CA VAL A 74 -0.41 -2.60 9.87
C VAL A 74 -1.22 -2.42 8.61
N LEU A 75 -0.52 -2.17 7.50
CA LEU A 75 -1.09 -2.08 6.17
C LEU A 75 -0.55 -3.22 5.30
N VAL A 76 -1.43 -3.90 4.57
CA VAL A 76 -1.03 -4.89 3.57
C VAL A 76 -1.54 -4.45 2.20
N ILE A 77 -0.60 -4.18 1.30
CA ILE A 77 -0.84 -3.79 -0.08
C ILE A 77 -0.57 -4.99 -0.99
N GLY A 78 -1.46 -5.26 -1.93
CA GLY A 78 -1.40 -6.37 -2.88
C GLY A 78 -1.21 -5.89 -4.32
N PHE A 79 -0.42 -6.66 -5.06
CA PHE A 79 0.01 -6.39 -6.42
C PHE A 79 -0.12 -7.66 -7.27
N GLN A 80 -0.36 -7.49 -8.58
CA GLN A 80 -0.35 -8.58 -9.54
C GLN A 80 1.04 -8.83 -10.13
N SER A 81 1.91 -7.81 -10.18
CA SER A 81 3.25 -7.94 -10.76
C SER A 81 4.33 -7.73 -9.72
N ARG A 82 5.40 -8.53 -9.82
CA ARG A 82 6.62 -8.35 -9.03
C ARG A 82 7.24 -6.98 -9.28
N GLN A 83 7.31 -6.55 -10.54
CA GLN A 83 7.91 -5.28 -10.91
C GLN A 83 7.25 -4.10 -10.19
N GLN A 84 5.91 -4.00 -10.26
CA GLN A 84 5.17 -2.95 -9.56
C GLN A 84 5.39 -3.03 -8.04
N THR A 85 5.47 -4.24 -7.48
CA THR A 85 5.75 -4.41 -6.04
C THR A 85 7.11 -3.85 -5.65
N GLU A 86 8.15 -4.10 -6.45
CA GLU A 86 9.50 -3.60 -6.20
C GLU A 86 9.59 -2.08 -6.41
N ASP A 87 8.87 -1.53 -7.40
CA ASP A 87 8.82 -0.07 -7.62
C ASP A 87 8.21 0.64 -6.41
N TRP A 88 7.12 0.09 -5.86
CA TRP A 88 6.47 0.62 -4.65
C TRP A 88 7.25 0.36 -3.36
N ARG A 89 8.18 -0.60 -3.36
CA ARG A 89 9.02 -0.91 -2.18
C ARG A 89 10.23 0.03 -2.05
N LYS A 90 10.70 0.59 -3.16
CA LYS A 90 11.91 1.43 -3.22
C LYS A 90 11.68 2.88 -2.77
N VAL A 91 10.42 3.30 -2.76
CA VAL A 91 9.99 4.64 -2.33
C VAL A 91 9.64 4.58 -0.85
#